data_AF-A0A842RLW2-F1
#
_entry.id   AF-A0A842RLW2-F1
#
_cell.length_a   1.000
_cell.length_b   1.000
_cell.length_c   1.000
_cell.angle_alpha   90.00
_cell.angle_beta   90.00
_cell.angle_gamma   90.00
#
_symmetry.space_group_name_H-M   'P 1'
#
loop_
_entity.id
_entity.type
_entity.pdbx_description
1 polymer ?
#
loop_
_entity_poly.entity_id
_entity_poly.type
_entity_poly.pdbx_seq_one_letter_code
_entity_poly.pdbx_strand_id
1 'polypeptide(L)'
;MTREINLNEIEGYIKALHCPIRWDIIRVINEEPKTSEQIYEILKNIDNKKLVKSENCKGKCFHSHHKNLKKPTLYYHLRELESAGLIEGNKMVDKEGSISKEKQWELTIESLKINFKD
;
A
#
# COMPACT_ATOMS: atom_id res chain seq x y z
N MET A 1 21.06 -8.76 2.95
CA MET A 1 20.86 -10.09 3.56
C MET A 1 19.52 -10.61 3.11
N THR A 2 19.45 -11.82 2.55
CA THR A 2 18.17 -12.43 2.16
C THR A 2 17.52 -13.03 3.40
N ARG A 3 16.31 -12.57 3.73
CA ARG A 3 15.50 -13.15 4.81
C ARG A 3 14.77 -14.37 4.28
N GLU A 4 14.86 -15.49 4.99
CA GLU A 4 14.01 -16.65 4.78
C GLU A 4 12.67 -16.42 5.51
N ILE A 5 11.56 -16.74 4.85
CA ILE A 5 10.20 -16.58 5.39
C ILE A 5 9.51 -17.95 5.45
N ASN A 6 8.81 -18.24 6.53
CA ASN A 6 8.04 -19.48 6.66
C ASN A 6 6.63 -19.37 6.06
N LEU A 7 5.90 -20.49 5.99
CA LEU A 7 4.54 -20.54 5.43
C LEU A 7 3.54 -19.61 6.14
N ASN A 8 3.65 -19.43 7.46
CA ASN A 8 2.76 -18.55 8.22
C ASN A 8 3.04 -17.07 7.90
N GLU A 9 4.30 -16.70 7.71
CA GLU A 9 4.68 -15.36 7.26
C GLU A 9 4.21 -15.11 5.83
N ILE A 10 4.32 -16.10 4.95
CA ILE A 10 3.75 -16.05 3.60
C ILE A 10 2.25 -15.83 3.64
N GLU A 11 1.51 -16.53 4.51
CA GLU A 11 0.07 -16.31 4.69
C GLU A 11 -0.23 -14.87 5.12
N GLY A 12 0.57 -14.29 6.02
CA GLY A 12 0.47 -12.89 6.43
C GLY A 12 0.64 -11.93 5.25
N TYR A 13 1.68 -12.12 4.44
CA TYR A 13 1.90 -11.32 3.23
C TYR A 13 0.78 -11.49 2.21
N ILE A 14 0.30 -12.71 1.97
CA ILE A 14 -0.81 -12.97 1.03
C ILE A 14 -2.09 -12.27 1.53
N LYS A 15 -2.41 -12.38 2.83
CA LYS A 15 -3.57 -11.69 3.43
C LYS A 15 -3.48 -10.18 3.23
N ALA A 16 -2.31 -9.57 3.42
CA ALA A 16 -2.12 -8.14 3.17
C ALA A 16 -2.11 -7.80 1.66
N LEU A 17 -1.53 -8.63 0.80
CA LEU A 17 -1.35 -8.30 -0.62
C LEU A 17 -2.50 -8.75 -1.53
N HIS A 18 -3.51 -9.47 -1.05
CA HIS A 18 -4.62 -9.91 -1.91
C HIS A 18 -5.51 -8.75 -2.43
N CYS A 19 -5.49 -7.60 -1.76
CA CYS A 19 -6.43 -6.50 -2.03
C CYS A 19 -5.84 -5.46 -2.99
N PRO A 20 -6.54 -5.07 -4.07
CA PRO A 20 -6.05 -4.12 -5.06
C PRO A 20 -5.54 -2.78 -4.52
N ILE A 21 -6.33 -2.15 -3.65
CA ILE A 21 -5.98 -0.84 -3.09
C ILE A 21 -4.67 -0.86 -2.30
N ARG A 22 -4.31 -1.99 -1.69
CA ARG A 22 -3.06 -2.11 -0.94
C ARG A 22 -1.84 -2.05 -1.85
N TRP A 23 -1.96 -2.52 -3.09
CA TRP A 23 -0.92 -2.31 -4.09
C TRP A 23 -0.82 -0.86 -4.55
N ASP A 24 -1.94 -0.15 -4.67
CA ASP A 24 -1.92 1.28 -4.99
C ASP A 24 -1.27 2.09 -3.87
N ILE A 25 -1.60 1.79 -2.60
CA ILE A 25 -0.95 2.40 -1.44
C ILE A 25 0.56 2.16 -1.50
N ILE A 26 1.01 0.92 -1.70
CA ILE A 26 2.43 0.57 -1.82
C ILE A 26 3.10 1.39 -2.94
N ARG A 27 2.47 1.49 -4.11
CA ARG A 27 3.01 2.31 -5.22
C ARG A 27 3.15 3.78 -4.84
N VAL A 28 2.15 4.35 -4.16
CA VAL A 28 2.14 5.76 -3.75
C VAL A 28 3.27 6.07 -2.77
N ILE A 29 3.56 5.18 -1.83
CA ILE A 29 4.62 5.37 -0.81
C ILE A 29 6.00 4.88 -1.26
N ASN A 30 6.09 4.12 -2.36
CA ASN A 30 7.37 3.62 -2.88
C ASN A 30 8.28 4.74 -3.41
N GLU A 31 7.71 5.87 -3.83
CA GLU A 31 8.49 7.04 -4.28
C GLU A 31 9.13 7.79 -3.10
N GLU A 32 8.35 8.01 -2.04
CA GLU A 32 8.75 8.71 -0.82
C GLU A 32 7.71 8.49 0.30
N PRO A 33 8.10 8.66 1.58
CA PRO A 33 7.17 8.58 2.70
C PRO A 33 6.01 9.58 2.61
N LYS A 34 4.78 9.13 2.82
CA LYS A 34 3.57 9.97 2.69
C LYS A 34 2.64 9.85 3.88
N THR A 35 1.93 10.93 4.18
CA THR A 35 0.92 10.93 5.24
C THR A 35 -0.37 10.26 4.79
N SER A 36 -1.23 9.90 5.75
CA SER A 36 -2.51 9.28 5.44
C SER A 36 -3.41 10.20 4.59
N GLU A 37 -3.33 11.52 4.79
CA GLU A 37 -4.07 12.50 3.98
C GLU A 37 -3.53 12.56 2.55
N GLN A 38 -2.21 12.61 2.37
CA GLN A 38 -1.58 12.61 1.04
C GLN A 38 -1.93 11.34 0.26
N ILE A 39 -1.86 10.17 0.91
CA ILE A 39 -2.24 8.88 0.29
C ILE A 39 -3.70 8.91 -0.14
N TYR A 40 -4.60 9.41 0.72
CA TYR A 40 -6.03 9.51 0.42
C TYR A 40 -6.31 10.37 -0.82
N GLU A 41 -5.73 11.57 -0.87
CA GLU A 41 -5.95 12.50 -2.00
C GLU A 41 -5.34 11.97 -3.30
N ILE A 42 -4.18 11.32 -3.26
CA ILE A 42 -3.59 10.69 -4.45
C ILE A 42 -4.50 9.56 -4.96
N LEU A 43 -4.94 8.65 -4.09
CA LEU A 43 -5.79 7.51 -4.49
C LEU A 43 -7.12 7.95 -5.11
N LYS A 44 -7.75 8.99 -4.56
CA LYS A 44 -8.97 9.58 -5.10
C LYS A 44 -8.78 10.14 -6.51
N ASN A 45 -7.58 10.59 -6.84
CA ASN A 45 -7.24 11.16 -8.15
C ASN A 45 -6.75 10.11 -9.16
N ILE A 46 -6.32 8.92 -8.72
CA ILE A 46 -5.95 7.80 -9.61
C ILE A 46 -7.15 7.35 -10.45
N ASP A 47 -8.37 7.39 -9.90
CA ASP A 47 -9.60 7.07 -10.62
C ASP A 47 -9.85 7.94 -11.87
N ASN A 48 -9.26 9.15 -11.94
CA ASN A 48 -9.48 10.12 -13.02
C ASN A 48 -8.47 10.01 -14.17
N LYS A 49 -7.34 9.34 -13.97
CA LYS A 49 -6.35 9.09 -15.04
C LYS A 49 -6.46 7.64 -15.48
N LYS A 50 -7.03 7.42 -16.68
CA LYS A 50 -6.98 6.14 -17.41
C LYS A 50 -5.63 5.45 -17.18
N LEU A 51 -5.65 4.36 -16.42
CA LEU A 51 -4.53 3.43 -16.34
C LEU A 51 -4.23 2.96 -17.76
N VAL A 52 -3.00 3.19 -18.21
CA VAL A 52 -2.49 2.73 -19.50
C VAL A 52 -2.73 1.22 -19.57
N LYS A 53 -3.54 0.78 -20.54
CA LYS A 53 -3.68 -0.65 -20.85
C LYS A 53 -2.28 -1.17 -21.17
N SER A 54 -1.75 -2.06 -20.34
CA SER A 54 -0.68 -2.94 -20.79
C SER A 54 -1.20 -3.67 -22.04
N GLU A 55 -0.47 -3.59 -23.16
CA GLU A 55 -0.84 -4.19 -24.45
C GLU A 55 -1.08 -5.70 -24.36
N ASN A 56 -0.62 -6.34 -23.27
CA ASN A 56 -0.73 -7.77 -23.02
C ASN A 56 -1.71 -8.15 -21.89
N CYS A 57 -2.50 -7.19 -21.37
CA CYS A 57 -3.47 -7.51 -20.33
C CYS A 57 -4.72 -8.20 -20.91
N LYS A 58 -4.89 -9.50 -20.61
CA LYS A 58 -6.09 -10.32 -20.97
C LYS A 58 -7.38 -9.92 -20.21
N GLY A 59 -7.55 -8.65 -19.85
CA GLY A 59 -8.76 -8.13 -19.19
C GLY A 59 -8.98 -8.59 -17.74
N LYS A 60 -8.02 -9.26 -17.10
CA LYS A 60 -8.09 -9.64 -15.67
C LYS A 60 -7.22 -8.78 -14.76
N CYS A 61 -6.51 -7.78 -15.30
CA CYS A 61 -5.61 -6.97 -14.50
C CYS A 61 -6.41 -6.02 -13.60
N PHE A 62 -6.05 -6.04 -12.33
CA PHE A 62 -6.60 -5.30 -11.19
C PHE A 62 -7.16 -3.92 -11.58
N HIS A 63 -8.49 -3.83 -11.73
CA HIS A 63 -9.16 -2.54 -11.74
C HIS A 63 -9.31 -2.11 -10.29
N SER A 64 -8.59 -1.07 -9.90
CA SER A 64 -8.79 -0.46 -8.60
C SER A 64 -10.06 0.39 -8.66
N HIS A 65 -11.16 -0.10 -8.09
CA HIS A 65 -12.38 0.68 -7.97
C HIS A 65 -12.32 1.51 -6.69
N HIS A 66 -11.62 2.65 -6.72
CA HIS A 66 -11.53 3.56 -5.56
C HIS A 66 -12.66 4.60 -5.53
N LYS A 67 -13.63 4.49 -6.45
CA LYS A 67 -14.68 5.49 -6.73
C LYS A 67 -15.43 6.01 -5.49
N ASN A 68 -15.38 5.27 -4.37
CA ASN A 68 -15.97 5.64 -3.08
C ASN A 68 -15.06 5.35 -1.87
N LEU A 69 -13.73 5.45 -2.02
CA LEU A 69 -12.82 5.23 -0.90
C LEU A 69 -13.13 6.21 0.25
N LYS A 70 -13.40 5.68 1.44
CA LYS A 70 -13.59 6.47 2.66
C LYS A 70 -12.33 6.43 3.52
N LYS A 71 -12.05 7.51 4.26
CA LYS A 71 -10.88 7.58 5.16
C LYS A 71 -10.77 6.41 6.15
N PRO A 72 -11.85 5.95 6.83
CA PRO A 72 -11.76 4.78 7.70
C PRO A 72 -11.32 3.51 6.96
N THR A 73 -11.76 3.34 5.72
CA THR A 73 -11.36 2.21 4.87
C THR A 73 -9.88 2.30 4.51
N LEU A 74 -9.35 3.49 4.21
CA LEU A 74 -7.91 3.68 4.01
C LEU A 74 -7.11 3.29 5.26
N TYR A 75 -7.54 3.75 6.45
CA TYR A 75 -6.85 3.40 7.70
C TYR A 75 -6.83 1.90 7.95
N TYR A 76 -7.93 1.20 7.66
CA TYR A 76 -7.95 -0.26 7.70
C TYR A 76 -6.87 -0.87 6.80
N HIS A 77 -6.75 -0.44 5.54
CA HIS A 77 -5.73 -0.97 4.64
C HIS A 77 -4.30 -0.67 5.07
N LEU A 78 -4.04 0.53 5.60
CA LEU A 78 -2.72 0.90 6.16
C LEU A 78 -2.35 -0.01 7.35
N ARG A 79 -3.30 -0.27 8.25
CA ARG A 79 -3.09 -1.17 9.40
C ARG A 79 -2.82 -2.61 8.99
N GLU A 80 -3.46 -3.11 7.93
CA GLU A 80 -3.22 -4.45 7.40
C GLU A 80 -1.81 -4.59 6.80
N LEU A 81 -1.35 -3.56 6.08
CA LEU A 81 0.01 -3.49 5.56
C LEU A 81 1.06 -3.37 6.68
N GLU A 82 0.77 -2.55 7.69
CA GLU A 82 1.62 -2.37 8.88
C GLU A 82 1.74 -3.66 9.69
N SER A 83 0.62 -4.36 9.90
CA SER A 83 0.59 -5.66 10.60
C SER A 83 1.40 -6.73 9.87
N ALA A 84 1.46 -6.66 8.54
CA ALA A 84 2.30 -7.55 7.73
C ALA A 84 3.77 -7.11 7.66
N GLY A 85 4.14 -5.99 8.29
CA GLY A 85 5.49 -5.45 8.28
C GLY A 85 5.94 -4.99 6.89
N LEU A 86 5.01 -4.62 6.02
CA LEU A 86 5.29 -4.09 4.67
C LEU A 86 5.52 -2.57 4.69
N ILE A 87 4.89 -1.89 5.65
CA ILE A 87 4.98 -0.45 5.87
C ILE A 87 5.11 -0.17 7.36
N GLU A 88 5.60 1.00 7.73
CA GLU A 88 5.53 1.51 9.10
C GLU A 88 4.93 2.91 9.16
N GLY A 89 4.24 3.21 10.27
CA GLY A 89 3.56 4.49 10.50
C GLY A 89 3.99 5.17 11.81
N ASN A 90 5.27 5.03 12.17
CA ASN A 90 5.80 5.43 13.48
C ASN A 90 6.14 6.92 13.59
N LYS A 91 6.29 7.59 12.44
CA LYS A 91 6.67 9.00 12.40
C LYS A 91 5.42 9.89 12.38
N MET A 92 5.29 10.73 13.40
CA MET A 92 4.26 11.77 13.46
C MET A 92 4.83 13.06 12.89
N VAL A 93 4.24 13.57 11.82
CA VAL A 93 4.61 14.83 11.17
C VAL A 93 3.53 15.87 11.40
N ASP A 94 3.92 17.15 11.41
CA ASP A 94 2.95 18.24 11.50
C ASP A 94 2.09 18.24 10.24
N LYS A 95 0.77 18.34 10.44
CA LYS A 95 -0.16 18.46 9.34
C LYS A 95 -0.05 19.87 8.78
N GLU A 96 0.20 19.99 7.49
CA GLU A 96 0.35 21.28 6.82
C GLU A 96 -0.87 22.19 7.11
N GLY A 97 -0.60 23.40 7.60
CA GLY A 97 -1.65 24.36 7.97
C GLY A 97 -2.40 24.04 9.26
N SER A 98 -1.92 23.13 10.11
CA SER A 98 -2.56 22.76 11.38
C SER A 98 -1.55 22.50 12.50
N ILE A 99 -1.96 22.72 13.75
CA ILE A 99 -1.20 22.29 14.94
C ILE A 99 -1.33 20.78 15.23
N SER A 100 -2.17 20.08 14.46
CA SER A 100 -2.35 18.64 14.59
C SER A 100 -1.22 17.88 13.91
N LYS A 101 -0.94 16.68 14.42
CA LYS A 101 0.05 15.77 13.82
C LYS A 101 -0.66 14.62 13.13
N GLU A 102 -0.03 14.08 12.10
CA GLU A 102 -0.50 12.89 11.39
C GLU A 102 0.61 11.87 11.17
N LYS A 103 0.22 10.60 11.03
CA LYS A 103 1.16 9.52 10.70
C LYS A 103 1.68 9.67 9.27
N GLN A 104 2.98 9.63 9.14
CA GLN A 104 3.71 9.42 7.89
C GLN A 104 4.05 7.93 7.76
N TRP A 105 3.85 7.40 6.54
CA TRP A 105 4.01 5.99 6.21
C TRP A 105 5.14 5.80 5.19
N GLU A 106 5.94 4.75 5.37
CA GLU A 106 7.03 4.37 4.46
C GLU A 106 7.15 2.85 4.30
N LEU A 107 7.79 2.40 3.23
CA LEU A 107 8.11 0.98 3.03
C LEU A 107 9.23 0.55 3.97
N THR A 108 9.04 -0.60 4.61
CA THR A 108 10.04 -1.22 5.49
C THR A 108 10.83 -2.32 4.79
N ILE A 109 10.36 -2.79 3.64
CA ILE A 109 10.99 -3.87 2.89
C ILE A 109 11.36 -3.41 1.48
N GLU A 110 12.56 -3.78 1.04
CA GLU A 110 13.03 -3.53 -0.32
C GLU A 110 12.59 -4.63 -1.29
N SER A 111 12.52 -5.88 -0.82
CA SER A 111 12.14 -7.02 -1.67
C SER A 111 11.61 -8.20 -0.85
N LEU A 112 10.70 -8.97 -1.46
CA LEU A 112 10.23 -10.25 -0.95
C LEU A 112 10.62 -11.34 -1.96
N LYS A 113 11.50 -12.26 -1.55
CA LYS A 113 11.92 -13.40 -2.38
C LYS A 113 11.33 -14.68 -1.79
N ILE A 114 10.39 -15.28 -2.51
CA ILE A 114 9.76 -16.55 -2.10
C ILE A 114 10.29 -17.65 -3.01
N ASN A 115 10.94 -18.65 -2.42
CA ASN A 115 11.30 -19.85 -3.14
C ASN A 115 10.29 -20.96 -2.80
N PHE A 116 9.51 -21.37 -3.79
CA PHE A 116 8.57 -22.49 -3.66
C PHE A 116 9.16 -23.84 -4.06
N LYS A 117 10.44 -23.85 -4.44
CA LYS A 117 11.18 -25.04 -4.87
C LYS A 117 12.44 -25.17 -4.02
N ASP A 118 12.51 -26.24 -3.24
CA ASP A 118 13.81 -26.89 -3.05
C ASP A 118 14.17 -27.63 -4.35
#